data_AF-A0A368HCN5-F1
#
_entry.id   AF-A0A368HCN5-F1
#
_cell.length_a   1.000
_cell.length_b   1.000
_cell.length_c   1.000
_cell.angle_alpha   90.00
_cell.angle_beta   90.00
_cell.angle_gamma   90.00
#
_symmetry.space_group_name_H-M   'P 1'
#
loop_
_entity.id
_entity.type
_entity.pdbx_description
1 polymer ?
#
loop_
_entity_poly.entity_id
_entity_poly.type
_entity_poly.pdbx_seq_one_letter_code
_entity_poly.pdbx_strand_id
1 'polypeptide(L)'
;MAPRKSKVDVTPDLPPVWLEEIIKRWDSYFARFGKAQSDKKATATYDQEALAEIIESSGDPELLAEWQNRKIDLRRYPEGSTRPASERPPFTKITTPNGELRDKLLSHMRRGKLPVAQKFIYSYACKDYTCEELVFDRALRQKAGPLNQQAGKLLYVVRDRIHKLRTLCDLPTHSLEVMF
;
A
#
# COMPACT_ATOMS: atom_id res chain seq x y z
N MET A 1 -16.93 -49.70 -33.00
CA MET A 1 -16.81 -48.43 -33.76
C MET A 1 -16.86 -47.29 -32.75
N ALA A 2 -15.79 -46.52 -32.59
CA ALA A 2 -15.77 -45.36 -31.71
C ALA A 2 -16.15 -44.09 -32.50
N PRO A 3 -16.97 -43.17 -31.93
CA PRO A 3 -17.37 -41.97 -32.65
C PRO A 3 -16.19 -40.98 -32.72
N ARG A 4 -15.96 -40.44 -33.93
CA ARG A 4 -14.96 -39.41 -34.22
C ARG A 4 -15.38 -38.08 -33.58
N LYS A 5 -14.48 -37.45 -32.84
CA LYS A 5 -14.65 -36.08 -32.33
C LYS A 5 -14.66 -35.11 -33.51
N SER A 6 -15.76 -34.40 -33.69
CA SER A 6 -15.87 -33.26 -34.61
C SER A 6 -15.00 -32.10 -34.10
N LYS A 7 -14.26 -31.46 -35.02
CA LYS A 7 -13.53 -30.22 -34.77
C LYS A 7 -14.55 -29.12 -34.44
N VAL A 8 -14.40 -28.49 -33.29
CA VAL A 8 -15.08 -27.26 -32.93
C VAL A 8 -14.33 -26.12 -33.62
N ASP A 9 -15.06 -25.32 -34.38
CA ASP A 9 -14.56 -24.12 -35.04
C ASP A 9 -13.99 -23.12 -34.02
N VAL A 10 -12.75 -22.72 -34.25
CA VAL A 10 -12.04 -21.69 -33.48
C VAL A 10 -12.56 -20.33 -33.95
N THR A 11 -13.49 -19.76 -33.20
CA THR A 11 -13.80 -18.32 -33.29
C THR A 11 -12.59 -17.52 -32.81
N PRO A 12 -12.20 -16.43 -33.49
CA PRO A 12 -11.00 -15.67 -33.14
C PRO A 12 -11.15 -15.09 -31.73
N ASP A 13 -10.14 -15.39 -30.91
CA ASP A 13 -9.99 -15.05 -29.49
C ASP A 13 -10.11 -13.55 -29.22
N LEU A 14 -11.33 -13.04 -29.08
CA LEU A 14 -11.53 -11.78 -28.36
C LEU A 14 -11.49 -12.09 -26.87
N PRO A 15 -10.62 -11.42 -26.09
CA PRO A 15 -10.56 -11.62 -24.66
C PRO A 15 -11.95 -11.33 -24.07
N PRO A 16 -12.43 -12.15 -23.13
CA PRO A 16 -13.73 -11.92 -22.51
C PRO A 16 -13.75 -10.53 -21.85
N VAL A 17 -14.91 -9.85 -21.88
CA VAL A 17 -15.07 -8.44 -21.49
C VAL A 17 -14.47 -8.09 -20.12
N TRP A 18 -14.52 -9.01 -19.15
CA TRP A 18 -13.92 -8.83 -17.82
C TRP A 18 -12.39 -8.75 -17.87
N LEU A 19 -11.74 -9.45 -18.81
CA LEU A 19 -10.29 -9.40 -19.01
C LEU A 19 -9.86 -8.08 -19.64
N GLU A 20 -10.67 -7.51 -20.53
CA GLU A 20 -10.40 -6.16 -21.07
C GLU A 20 -10.46 -5.09 -19.98
N GLU A 21 -11.43 -5.16 -19.06
CA GLU A 21 -11.51 -4.24 -17.93
C GLU A 21 -10.30 -4.36 -16.99
N ILE A 22 -9.84 -5.58 -16.76
CA ILE A 22 -8.61 -5.83 -15.99
C ILE A 22 -7.41 -5.24 -16.73
N ILE A 23 -7.21 -5.56 -18.01
CA ILE A 23 -6.08 -5.05 -18.81
C ILE A 23 -6.09 -3.53 -18.83
N LYS A 24 -7.24 -2.88 -19.09
CA LYS A 24 -7.38 -1.41 -19.03
C LYS A 24 -7.02 -0.84 -17.66
N ARG A 25 -7.39 -1.53 -16.58
CA ARG A 25 -7.03 -1.14 -15.21
C ARG A 25 -5.52 -1.28 -14.96
N TRP A 26 -4.89 -2.33 -15.47
CA TRP A 26 -3.44 -2.53 -15.39
C TRP A 26 -2.67 -1.53 -16.25
N ASP A 27 -3.12 -1.25 -17.47
CA ASP A 27 -2.53 -0.23 -18.35
C ASP A 27 -2.63 1.17 -17.71
N SER A 28 -3.78 1.49 -17.11
CA SER A 28 -3.94 2.73 -16.34
C SER A 28 -2.99 2.77 -15.13
N TYR A 29 -2.81 1.65 -14.44
CA TYR A 29 -1.87 1.53 -13.34
C TYR A 29 -0.43 1.74 -13.81
N PHE A 30 0.00 1.07 -14.88
CA PHE A 30 1.36 1.21 -15.43
C PHE A 30 1.62 2.60 -15.99
N ALA A 31 0.63 3.24 -16.62
CA ALA A 31 0.75 4.62 -17.09
C ALA A 31 0.95 5.61 -15.92
N ARG A 32 0.23 5.42 -14.81
CA ARG A 32 0.43 6.21 -13.58
C ARG A 32 1.79 5.92 -12.95
N PHE A 33 2.19 4.66 -12.93
CA PHE A 33 3.48 4.20 -12.40
C PHE A 33 4.66 4.78 -13.20
N GLY A 34 4.55 4.82 -14.53
CA GLY A 34 5.53 5.47 -15.40
C GLY A 34 5.64 6.98 -15.16
N LYS A 35 4.52 7.69 -14.94
CA LYS A 35 4.53 9.11 -14.56
C LYS A 35 5.21 9.37 -13.21
N ALA A 36 5.10 8.43 -12.27
CA ALA A 36 5.79 8.55 -10.98
C ALA A 36 7.32 8.33 -11.09
N GLN A 37 7.81 7.79 -12.22
CA GLN A 37 9.22 7.40 -12.40
C GLN A 37 9.97 8.14 -13.52
N SER A 38 9.32 9.04 -14.27
CA SER A 38 9.94 9.67 -15.43
C SER A 38 10.97 10.76 -15.09
N ASP A 39 10.67 11.61 -14.10
CA ASP A 39 11.52 12.76 -13.73
C ASP A 39 11.36 13.14 -12.25
N LYS A 40 12.46 13.53 -11.59
CA LYS A 40 12.45 13.95 -10.16
C LYS A 40 11.43 15.06 -9.87
N LYS A 41 11.26 16.01 -10.80
CA LYS A 41 10.29 17.12 -10.68
C LYS A 41 8.85 16.62 -10.87
N ALA A 42 8.62 15.73 -11.83
CA ALA A 42 7.29 15.16 -12.10
C ALA A 42 6.82 14.27 -10.95
N THR A 43 7.73 13.52 -10.32
CA THR A 43 7.43 12.72 -9.13
C THR A 43 7.10 13.61 -7.93
N ALA A 44 7.81 14.75 -7.77
CA ALA A 44 7.53 15.68 -6.68
C ALA A 44 6.18 16.39 -6.83
N THR A 45 5.82 16.81 -8.05
CA THR A 45 4.48 17.38 -8.32
C THR A 45 3.39 16.33 -8.12
N TYR A 46 3.63 15.09 -8.57
CA TYR A 46 2.71 13.98 -8.36
C TYR A 46 2.44 13.71 -6.88
N ASP A 47 3.46 13.72 -6.03
CA ASP A 47 3.29 13.54 -4.59
C ASP A 47 2.53 14.69 -3.92
N GLN A 48 2.78 15.93 -4.37
CA GLN A 48 2.07 17.10 -3.87
C GLN A 48 0.59 17.05 -4.24
N GLU A 49 0.27 16.71 -5.48
CA GLU A 49 -1.12 16.55 -5.94
C GLU A 49 -1.82 15.39 -5.22
N ALA A 50 -1.12 14.27 -5.01
CA ALA A 50 -1.65 13.13 -4.27
C ALA A 50 -2.01 13.52 -2.83
N LEU A 51 -1.12 14.26 -2.16
CA LEU A 51 -1.37 14.71 -0.79
C LEU A 51 -2.48 15.77 -0.75
N ALA A 52 -2.53 16.67 -1.72
CA ALA A 52 -3.61 17.65 -1.85
C ALA A 52 -4.98 16.97 -1.94
N GLU A 53 -5.14 15.95 -2.81
CA GLU A 53 -6.40 15.20 -2.95
C GLU A 53 -6.80 14.51 -1.64
N ILE A 54 -5.82 13.96 -0.90
CA ILE A 54 -6.08 13.32 0.41
C ILE A 54 -6.53 14.35 1.46
N ILE A 55 -5.94 15.54 1.48
CA ILE A 55 -6.31 16.60 2.43
C ILE A 55 -7.66 17.19 2.06
N GLU A 56 -7.92 17.46 0.77
CA GLU A 56 -9.20 17.95 0.28
C GLU A 56 -10.34 16.97 0.57
N SER A 57 -10.11 15.66 0.34
CA SER A 57 -11.09 14.62 0.67
C SER A 57 -11.33 14.44 2.17
N SER A 58 -10.40 14.87 3.03
CA SER A 58 -10.59 14.81 4.49
C SER A 58 -11.68 15.77 4.98
N GLY A 59 -11.88 16.89 4.30
CA GLY A 59 -12.82 17.94 4.72
C GLY A 59 -12.47 18.62 6.05
N ASP A 60 -11.29 18.34 6.62
CA ASP A 60 -10.88 18.90 7.91
C ASP A 60 -10.34 20.33 7.73
N PRO A 61 -10.93 21.35 8.37
CA PRO A 61 -10.57 22.76 8.14
C PRO A 61 -9.15 23.09 8.62
N GLU A 62 -8.67 22.42 9.67
CA GLU A 62 -7.31 22.62 10.19
C GLU A 62 -6.25 22.08 9.22
N LEU A 63 -6.47 20.87 8.67
CA LEU A 63 -5.54 20.27 7.70
C LEU A 63 -5.49 21.10 6.42
N LEU A 64 -6.65 21.61 5.97
CA LEU A 64 -6.74 22.50 4.81
C LEU A 64 -6.02 23.83 5.05
N ALA A 65 -6.20 24.46 6.21
CA ALA A 65 -5.53 25.72 6.52
C ALA A 65 -4.00 25.55 6.57
N GLU A 66 -3.51 24.48 7.19
CA GLU A 66 -2.08 24.21 7.32
C GLU A 66 -1.43 23.81 5.99
N TRP A 67 -2.20 23.15 5.10
CA TRP A 67 -1.81 22.89 3.71
C TRP A 67 -1.69 24.19 2.91
N GLN A 68 -2.70 25.07 2.97
CA GLN A 68 -2.68 26.38 2.30
C GLN A 68 -1.54 27.27 2.79
N ASN A 69 -1.22 27.21 4.07
CA ASN A 69 -0.11 27.92 4.69
C ASN A 69 1.28 27.32 4.37
N ARG A 70 1.36 26.23 3.58
CA ARG A 70 2.60 25.50 3.23
C ARG A 70 3.43 25.07 4.45
N LYS A 71 2.77 24.74 5.55
CA LYS A 71 3.44 24.23 6.76
C LYS A 71 3.61 22.71 6.76
N ILE A 72 2.98 22.03 5.80
CA ILE A 72 3.15 20.59 5.57
C ILE A 72 4.21 20.40 4.49
N ASP A 73 5.33 19.80 4.89
CA ASP A 73 6.50 19.59 4.04
C ASP A 73 6.51 18.16 3.49
N LEU A 74 6.88 18.02 2.21
CA LEU A 74 6.98 16.75 1.49
C LEU A 74 8.42 16.54 0.99
N ARG A 75 9.07 15.44 1.37
CA ARG A 75 10.44 15.12 0.93
C ARG A 75 10.60 13.64 0.62
N ARG A 76 11.29 13.32 -0.48
CA ARG A 76 11.65 11.93 -0.82
C ARG A 76 12.92 11.52 -0.07
N TYR A 77 12.93 10.32 0.50
CA TYR A 77 14.07 9.78 1.24
C TYR A 77 14.55 8.43 0.68
N PRO A 78 15.87 8.23 0.49
CA PRO A 78 16.96 9.19 0.69
C PRO A 78 17.00 10.28 -0.40
N GLU A 79 17.37 11.50 -0.02
CA GLU A 79 17.46 12.64 -0.93
C GLU A 79 18.54 12.41 -2.00
N GLY A 80 18.24 12.77 -3.25
CA GLY A 80 19.20 12.65 -4.35
C GLY A 80 19.37 11.25 -4.95
N SER A 81 18.68 10.23 -4.41
CA SER A 81 18.78 8.85 -4.88
C SER A 81 18.53 8.72 -6.39
N THR A 82 19.55 8.26 -7.12
CA THR A 82 19.49 7.87 -8.55
C THR A 82 19.45 6.35 -8.64
N ARG A 83 18.52 5.73 -7.91
CA ARG A 83 18.35 4.28 -7.97
C ARG A 83 17.90 3.87 -9.38
N PRO A 84 18.38 2.73 -9.89
CA PRO A 84 17.88 2.20 -11.15
C PRO A 84 16.38 1.92 -11.04
N ALA A 85 15.65 1.99 -12.15
CA ALA A 85 14.19 1.79 -12.19
C ALA A 85 13.72 0.40 -11.69
N SER A 86 14.64 -0.56 -11.56
CA SER A 86 14.39 -1.90 -10.99
C SER A 86 14.33 -1.91 -9.46
N GLU A 87 14.82 -0.88 -8.78
CA GLU A 87 14.80 -0.79 -7.33
C GLU A 87 13.52 -0.12 -6.80
N ARG A 88 13.16 -0.47 -5.56
CA ARG A 88 12.01 0.14 -4.90
C ARG A 88 12.18 1.67 -4.86
N PRO A 89 11.18 2.44 -5.32
CA PRO A 89 11.28 3.89 -5.35
C PRO A 89 11.48 4.46 -3.93
N PRO A 90 12.19 5.59 -3.79
CA PRO A 90 12.32 6.31 -2.52
C PRO A 90 10.93 6.58 -1.94
N PHE A 91 10.78 6.47 -0.63
CA PHE A 91 9.51 6.79 0.02
C PHE A 91 9.41 8.29 0.30
N THR A 92 8.19 8.80 0.40
CA THR A 92 7.92 10.21 0.70
C THR A 92 7.68 10.37 2.20
N LYS A 93 8.49 11.21 2.84
CA LYS A 93 8.29 11.69 4.20
C LYS A 93 7.41 12.93 4.18
N ILE A 94 6.39 12.93 5.03
CA ILE A 94 5.47 14.05 5.23
C ILE A 94 5.73 14.59 6.63
N THR A 95 6.20 15.83 6.69
CA THR A 95 6.42 16.54 7.95
C THR A 95 5.22 17.44 8.21
N THR A 96 4.61 17.29 9.38
CA THR A 96 3.49 18.11 9.83
C THR A 96 3.94 18.94 11.05
N PRO A 97 3.36 20.13 11.26
CA PRO A 97 3.78 21.02 12.35
C PRO A 97 3.30 20.54 13.73
N ASN A 98 2.19 19.78 13.79
CA ASN A 98 1.62 19.24 15.02
C ASN A 98 1.42 17.72 14.90
N GLY A 99 1.73 16.99 15.99
CA GLY A 99 1.50 15.56 16.10
C GLY A 99 0.01 15.18 16.00
N GLU A 100 -0.90 16.04 16.45
CA GLU A 100 -2.34 15.80 16.31
C GLU A 100 -2.78 15.84 14.84
N LEU A 101 -2.24 16.76 14.04
CA LEU A 101 -2.52 16.85 12.61
C LEU A 101 -1.98 15.63 11.87
N ARG A 102 -0.78 15.17 12.24
CA ARG A 102 -0.24 13.89 11.74
C ARG A 102 -1.22 12.74 11.99
N ASP A 103 -1.72 12.64 13.21
CA ASP A 103 -2.55 11.51 13.62
C ASP A 103 -3.96 11.59 13.00
N LYS A 104 -4.51 12.80 12.82
CA LYS A 104 -5.73 13.05 12.02
C LYS A 104 -5.55 12.64 10.57
N LEU A 105 -4.48 13.11 9.91
CA LEU A 105 -4.15 12.75 8.53
C LEU A 105 -3.95 11.24 8.36
N LEU A 106 -3.20 10.61 9.25
CA LEU A 106 -2.95 9.16 9.21
C LEU A 106 -4.24 8.37 9.46
N SER A 107 -5.10 8.84 10.35
CA SER A 107 -6.42 8.24 10.59
C SER A 107 -7.31 8.34 9.35
N HIS A 108 -7.29 9.48 8.66
CA HIS A 108 -8.00 9.67 7.40
C HIS A 108 -7.50 8.69 6.32
N MET A 109 -6.19 8.62 6.12
CA MET A 109 -5.58 7.68 5.16
C MET A 109 -5.91 6.21 5.46
N ARG A 110 -5.98 5.83 6.74
CA ARG A 110 -6.38 4.47 7.16
C ARG A 110 -7.87 4.20 6.94
N ARG A 111 -8.74 5.18 7.23
CA ARG A 111 -10.20 5.07 7.05
C ARG A 111 -10.59 4.98 5.58
N GLY A 112 -9.87 5.71 4.72
CA GLY A 112 -10.18 5.82 3.30
C GLY A 112 -10.14 4.52 2.51
N LYS A 113 -9.63 3.40 3.07
CA LYS A 113 -9.47 2.09 2.37
C LYS A 113 -9.00 2.26 0.91
N LEU A 114 -8.15 3.25 0.62
CA LEU A 114 -7.38 3.47 -0.62
C LEU A 114 -8.06 2.95 -1.91
N PRO A 115 -9.12 3.64 -2.37
CA PRO A 115 -9.08 4.14 -3.75
C PRO A 115 -9.33 5.65 -3.81
N VAL A 116 -9.15 6.38 -2.70
CA VAL A 116 -9.59 7.79 -2.59
C VAL A 116 -8.71 8.77 -3.37
N ALA A 117 -7.53 8.37 -3.79
CA ALA A 117 -6.81 9.07 -4.84
C ALA A 117 -7.17 8.40 -6.17
N GLN A 118 -8.31 8.75 -6.76
CA GLN A 118 -8.86 8.05 -7.93
C GLN A 118 -7.89 8.11 -9.13
N LYS A 119 -6.97 9.09 -9.10
CA LYS A 119 -5.91 9.36 -10.07
C LYS A 119 -4.54 8.80 -9.67
N PHE A 120 -4.32 8.42 -8.41
CA PHE A 120 -2.99 8.05 -7.91
C PHE A 120 -2.87 6.55 -7.62
N ILE A 121 -1.63 6.07 -7.57
CA ILE A 121 -1.32 4.66 -7.30
C ILE A 121 -1.65 4.34 -5.84
N TYR A 122 -2.11 3.12 -5.58
CA TYR A 122 -2.32 2.62 -4.23
C TYR A 122 -1.04 2.81 -3.41
N SER A 123 -1.09 3.68 -2.40
CA SER A 123 0.04 4.03 -1.55
C SER A 123 -0.27 3.69 -0.09
N TYR A 124 0.75 3.24 0.63
CA TYR A 124 0.63 2.93 2.06
C TYR A 124 1.29 4.04 2.87
N ALA A 125 0.59 4.52 3.91
CA ALA A 125 1.14 5.47 4.87
C ALA A 125 1.24 4.88 6.27
N CYS A 126 2.36 5.16 6.92
CA CYS A 126 2.62 4.81 8.31
C CYS A 126 3.28 5.96 9.05
N LYS A 127 3.21 5.91 10.38
CA LYS A 127 4.00 6.78 11.24
C LYS A 127 5.48 6.43 11.07
N ASP A 128 6.34 7.45 11.04
CA ASP A 128 7.78 7.26 11.18
C ASP A 128 8.08 6.84 12.63
N TYR A 129 8.36 5.55 12.82
CA TYR A 129 8.74 5.00 14.12
C TYR A 129 10.20 5.31 14.44
N THR A 130 10.48 5.57 15.71
CA THR A 130 11.84 5.60 16.24
C THR A 130 12.47 4.21 16.22
N CYS A 131 13.81 4.14 16.26
CA CYS A 131 14.52 2.86 16.34
C CYS A 131 14.05 2.00 17.53
N GLU A 132 13.76 2.64 18.67
CA GLU A 132 13.28 1.97 19.88
C GLU A 132 11.88 1.39 19.69
N GLU A 133 10.95 2.18 19.13
CA GLU A 133 9.59 1.71 18.81
C GLU A 133 9.64 0.52 17.82
N LEU A 134 10.54 0.55 16.83
CA LEU A 134 10.72 -0.56 15.88
C LEU A 134 11.25 -1.83 16.55
N VAL A 135 12.21 -1.69 17.47
CA VAL A 135 12.74 -2.83 18.24
C VAL A 135 11.65 -3.42 19.13
N PHE A 136 10.87 -2.56 19.80
CA PHE A 136 9.75 -2.98 20.63
C PHE A 136 8.68 -3.74 19.80
N ASP A 137 8.29 -3.19 18.65
CA ASP A 137 7.32 -3.81 17.74
C ASP A 137 7.84 -5.15 17.17
N ARG A 138 9.13 -5.25 16.83
CA ARG A 138 9.77 -6.52 16.47
C ARG A 138 9.72 -7.54 17.62
N ALA A 139 9.99 -7.11 18.84
CA ALA A 139 9.91 -7.97 20.02
C ALA A 139 8.48 -8.46 20.27
N LEU A 140 7.46 -7.62 20.04
CA LEU A 140 6.06 -8.03 20.12
C LEU A 140 5.72 -9.08 19.06
N ARG A 141 6.20 -8.93 17.82
CA ARG A 141 5.97 -9.93 16.74
C ARG A 141 6.67 -11.25 17.05
N GLN A 142 7.89 -11.19 17.59
CA GLN A 142 8.60 -12.38 18.04
C GLN A 142 7.89 -13.09 19.19
N LYS A 143 7.16 -12.38 20.05
CA LYS A 143 6.32 -13.00 21.10
C LYS A 143 5.00 -13.55 20.54
N ALA A 144 4.36 -12.85 19.62
CA ALA A 144 3.07 -13.26 19.05
C ALA A 144 3.17 -14.50 18.13
N GLY A 145 4.28 -14.66 17.42
CA GLY A 145 4.51 -15.82 16.53
C GLY A 145 4.40 -17.16 17.25
N PRO A 146 5.19 -17.42 18.32
CA PRO A 146 5.10 -18.63 19.12
C PRO A 146 3.73 -18.83 19.76
N LEU A 147 3.07 -17.76 20.21
CA LEU A 147 1.71 -17.85 20.77
C LEU A 147 0.68 -18.32 19.71
N ASN A 148 0.85 -17.88 18.46
CA ASN A 148 0.04 -18.37 17.34
C ASN A 148 0.35 -19.82 16.97
N GLN A 149 1.63 -20.20 17.00
CA GLN A 149 2.05 -21.58 16.75
C GLN A 149 1.50 -22.55 17.81
N GLN A 150 1.57 -22.18 19.10
CA GLN A 150 0.97 -22.97 20.19
C GLN A 150 -0.54 -23.10 20.06
N ALA A 151 -1.22 -22.04 19.60
CA ALA A 151 -2.66 -22.05 19.35
C ALA A 151 -3.04 -22.81 18.06
N GLY A 152 -2.07 -23.17 17.20
CA GLY A 152 -2.29 -23.76 15.89
C GLY A 152 -3.04 -22.86 14.90
N LYS A 153 -3.29 -21.60 15.27
CA LYS A 153 -4.11 -20.63 14.52
C LYS A 153 -3.60 -19.21 14.74
N LEU A 154 -3.84 -18.33 13.78
CA LEU A 154 -3.56 -16.91 13.88
C LEU A 154 -4.57 -16.26 14.82
N LEU A 155 -4.24 -16.21 16.12
CA LEU A 155 -5.09 -15.71 17.19
C LEU A 155 -4.59 -14.37 17.76
N TYR A 156 -3.29 -14.09 17.63
CA TYR A 156 -2.62 -12.91 18.14
C TYR A 156 -2.04 -12.09 16.99
N VAL A 157 -2.44 -10.81 16.90
CA VAL A 157 -1.91 -9.86 15.91
C VAL A 157 -1.28 -8.67 16.61
N VAL A 158 -0.12 -8.25 16.13
CA VAL A 158 0.59 -7.07 16.63
C VAL A 158 0.16 -5.85 15.82
N ARG A 159 -0.41 -4.87 16.52
CA ARG A 159 -0.58 -3.49 16.03
C ARG A 159 0.32 -2.60 16.88
N ASP A 160 -0.24 -1.98 17.92
CA ASP A 160 0.53 -1.26 18.94
C ASP A 160 0.80 -2.13 20.18
N ARG A 161 -0.05 -3.15 20.36
CA ARG A 161 0.05 -4.21 21.37
C ARG A 161 -0.36 -5.54 20.72
N ILE A 162 -0.17 -6.64 21.45
CA ILE A 162 -0.68 -7.93 21.03
C ILE A 162 -2.20 -7.95 21.27
N HIS A 163 -2.96 -7.97 20.18
CA HIS A 163 -4.42 -8.09 20.21
C HIS A 163 -4.83 -9.52 19.92
N LYS A 164 -5.80 -10.02 20.69
CA LYS A 164 -6.47 -11.29 20.39
C LYS A 164 -7.56 -11.06 19.34
N LEU A 165 -7.47 -11.77 18.23
CA LEU A 165 -8.50 -11.76 17.19
C LEU A 165 -9.75 -12.49 17.67
N ARG A 166 -10.91 -11.92 17.32
CA ARG A 166 -12.21 -12.54 17.58
C ARG A 166 -12.51 -13.66 16.57
N THR A 167 -12.04 -13.48 15.33
CA THR A 167 -12.14 -14.47 14.26
C THR A 167 -10.78 -15.12 14.09
N LEU A 168 -10.74 -16.45 14.24
CA LEU A 168 -9.53 -17.23 14.07
C LEU A 168 -9.25 -17.37 12.57
N CYS A 169 -8.03 -17.06 12.15
CA CYS A 169 -7.56 -17.41 10.81
C CYS A 169 -6.63 -18.62 10.94
N ASP A 170 -6.74 -19.56 10.01
CA ASP A 170 -5.79 -20.67 9.97
C ASP A 170 -4.41 -20.12 9.59
N LEU A 171 -3.37 -20.73 10.16
CA LEU A 171 -2.00 -20.36 9.79
C LEU A 171 -1.76 -20.78 8.33
N PRO A 172 -1.07 -19.96 7.53
CA PRO A 172 -0.68 -20.38 6.19
C PRO A 172 0.19 -21.64 6.32
N THR A 173 -0.31 -22.76 5.80
CA THR A 173 0.45 -23.97 5.64
C THR A 173 1.47 -23.70 4.55
N HIS A 174 2.64 -23.17 4.92
CA HIS A 174 3.78 -23.26 4.03
C HIS A 174 4.11 -24.76 3.96
N SER A 175 3.63 -25.43 2.92
CA SER A 175 4.12 -26.74 2.54
C SER A 175 5.64 -26.60 2.45
N LEU A 176 6.36 -27.21 3.38
CA LEU A 176 7.80 -27.39 3.28
C LEU A 176 8.07 -28.44 2.19
N GLU A 177 7.65 -28.15 0.95
CA GLU A 177 8.18 -28.81 -0.25
C GLU A 177 9.34 -27.97 -0.75
N VAL A 178 10.40 -27.91 0.05
CA VAL A 178 11.76 -27.78 -0.50
C VAL A 178 12.54 -28.88 0.20
N MET A 179 12.40 -30.09 -0.35
CA MET A 179 13.35 -31.17 -0.15
C MET A 179 14.69 -30.75 -0.79
N PHE A 180 15.75 -30.93 0.01
CA PHE A 180 17.15 -31.21 -0.31
C PHE A 180 17.76 -30.63 -1.60
#